data_AF-A0AAD9D0J1-F1
#
_entry.id   AF-A0AAD9D0J1-F1
#
_cell.length_a   1.000
_cell.length_b   1.000
_cell.length_c   1.000
_cell.angle_alpha   90.00
_cell.angle_beta   90.00
_cell.angle_gamma   90.00
#
_symmetry.space_group_name_H-M   'P 1'
#
loop_
_entity.id
_entity.type
_entity.pdbx_description
1 polymer ?
#
loop_
_entity_poly.entity_id
_entity_poly.type
_entity_poly.pdbx_seq_one_letter_code
_entity_poly.pdbx_strand_id
1 'polypeptide(L)'
;MRLTTHLSIFLIGCTAVHALPQPLGKREDVAPRWGGGHSPHPHVVITKTVVVTTGGETPGPAPAPAPAPAPAPAPAPAPAPAVAPGPGPAPVAVAVSGGESHQVDLVNRCGSGNPVFIYRDNSKPQGSTTVSGPLYGGVAWIDGFQGANCQMSGVNCGTVEFTLINPGTDGANSQNSINYSLQSMGNHQFVYPMNFHYTGGCSNGAPGQCSSASNCPGAFWGTDPANGTPVNCVGNNAGITITFC
;
A
#
# COMPACT_ATOMS: atom_id res chain seq x y z
N MET A 1 -18.13 58.01 -21.84
CA MET A 1 -19.17 57.04 -22.23
C MET A 1 -18.85 55.74 -21.52
N ARG A 2 -19.67 55.36 -20.53
CA ARG A 2 -19.62 54.03 -19.88
C ARG A 2 -20.18 53.00 -20.87
N LEU A 3 -19.62 51.79 -20.90
CA LEU A 3 -20.45 50.58 -20.80
C LEU A 3 -19.65 49.35 -20.32
N THR A 4 -20.28 48.70 -19.36
CA THR A 4 -19.99 47.48 -18.61
C THR A 4 -20.34 46.22 -19.41
N THR A 5 -19.61 45.10 -19.26
CA THR A 5 -20.11 43.72 -19.45
C THR A 5 -19.08 42.71 -18.92
N HIS A 6 -19.24 42.20 -17.70
CA HIS A 6 -19.86 40.92 -17.31
C HIS A 6 -18.92 39.70 -17.32
N LEU A 7 -18.41 39.33 -16.14
CA LEU A 7 -17.92 37.98 -15.84
C LEU A 7 -18.85 37.40 -14.76
N SER A 8 -19.72 36.46 -15.15
CA SER A 8 -20.66 35.79 -14.25
C SER A 8 -20.19 34.37 -13.92
N ILE A 9 -19.75 34.20 -12.66
CA ILE A 9 -20.19 33.21 -11.65
C ILE A 9 -20.36 31.74 -12.08
N PHE A 10 -19.60 30.84 -11.43
CA PHE A 10 -20.16 29.71 -10.65
C PHE A 10 -19.29 29.45 -9.41
N LEU A 11 -19.62 30.13 -8.30
CA LEU A 11 -19.31 29.63 -6.96
C LEU A 11 -20.33 28.52 -6.67
N ILE A 12 -19.87 27.26 -6.65
CA ILE A 12 -20.65 26.17 -6.07
C ILE A 12 -20.31 26.14 -4.58
N GLY A 13 -21.37 26.38 -3.78
CA GLY A 13 -21.31 26.62 -2.36
C GLY A 13 -20.71 25.46 -1.55
N CYS A 14 -19.84 25.84 -0.63
CA CYS A 14 -19.53 25.04 0.54
C CYS A 14 -20.77 25.08 1.46
N THR A 15 -21.66 24.10 1.30
CA THR A 15 -22.79 23.93 2.21
C THR A 15 -22.28 23.19 3.44
N ALA A 16 -22.36 23.85 4.59
CA ALA A 16 -21.98 23.33 5.89
C ALA A 16 -22.74 22.04 6.19
N VAL A 17 -22.02 20.92 6.28
CA VAL A 17 -22.54 19.70 6.91
C VAL A 17 -22.47 19.92 8.42
N HIS A 18 -23.61 20.24 9.02
CA HIS A 18 -23.80 20.25 10.46
C HIS A 18 -23.51 18.84 11.00
N ALA A 19 -22.48 18.73 11.84
CA ALA A 19 -22.22 17.55 12.64
C ALA A 19 -23.37 17.37 13.64
N LEU A 20 -24.07 16.24 13.56
CA LEU A 20 -25.01 15.80 14.57
C LEU A 20 -24.25 15.36 15.84
N PRO A 21 -24.64 15.81 17.04
CA PRO A 21 -24.02 15.37 18.30
C PRO A 21 -24.42 13.93 18.63
N GLN A 22 -23.42 13.08 18.85
CA GLN A 22 -23.57 11.71 19.34
C GLN A 22 -23.92 11.72 20.85
N PRO A 23 -24.81 10.83 21.34
CA PRO A 23 -25.20 10.80 22.75
C PRO A 23 -24.10 10.25 23.65
N LEU A 24 -23.84 10.99 24.72
CA LEU A 24 -22.93 10.69 25.82
C LEU A 24 -23.26 9.35 26.50
N GLY A 25 -22.45 8.34 26.21
CA GLY A 25 -22.37 7.10 26.98
C GLY A 25 -21.65 7.35 28.31
N LYS A 26 -22.31 7.02 29.41
CA LYS A 26 -21.86 7.26 30.78
C LYS A 26 -20.55 6.51 31.07
N ARG A 27 -19.50 7.24 31.43
CA ARG A 27 -18.38 6.71 32.20
C ARG A 27 -18.66 7.04 33.66
N GLU A 28 -18.84 6.00 34.47
CA GLU A 28 -18.88 6.12 35.92
C GLU A 28 -17.44 6.23 36.41
N ASP A 29 -17.04 7.46 36.72
CA ASP A 29 -15.76 7.75 37.36
C ASP A 29 -15.84 7.33 38.83
N VAL A 30 -15.13 6.25 39.17
CA VAL A 30 -14.79 5.90 40.54
C VAL A 30 -13.59 6.74 40.96
N ALA A 31 -13.81 7.72 41.82
CA ALA A 31 -12.75 8.40 42.58
C ALA A 31 -13.04 8.28 44.09
N PRO A 32 -12.08 7.82 44.91
CA PRO A 32 -12.25 7.83 46.36
C PRO A 32 -11.79 9.19 46.90
N ARG A 33 -12.65 9.87 47.68
CA ARG A 33 -12.20 10.96 48.56
C ARG A 33 -12.53 10.63 50.01
N TRP A 34 -11.45 10.37 50.74
CA TRP A 34 -11.36 10.55 52.19
C TRP A 34 -11.36 12.05 52.53
N GLY A 35 -11.94 12.42 53.68
CA GLY A 35 -11.61 13.66 54.39
C GLY A 35 -12.84 14.43 54.89
N GLY A 36 -12.98 14.47 56.22
CA GLY A 36 -14.12 15.01 56.95
C GLY A 36 -14.30 16.53 56.91
N GLY A 37 -15.47 16.95 57.42
CA GLY A 37 -15.83 18.35 57.65
C GLY A 37 -17.25 18.43 58.19
N HIS A 38 -17.38 18.70 59.50
CA HIS A 38 -18.64 18.78 60.23
C HIS A 38 -19.41 20.07 59.90
N SER A 39 -20.74 19.97 59.79
CA SER A 39 -21.66 21.08 60.08
C SER A 39 -23.01 20.53 60.57
N PRO A 40 -23.61 21.10 61.64
CA PRO A 40 -24.76 20.51 62.32
C PRO A 40 -26.08 21.02 61.74
N HIS A 41 -26.83 20.16 61.08
CA HIS A 41 -28.27 20.35 60.88
C HIS A 41 -29.02 19.15 61.49
N PRO A 42 -30.11 19.37 62.24
CA PRO A 42 -30.84 18.29 62.89
C PRO A 42 -31.61 17.48 61.84
N HIS A 43 -31.12 16.30 61.50
CA HIS A 43 -31.89 15.33 60.72
C HIS A 43 -32.62 14.38 61.66
N VAL A 44 -33.95 14.41 61.56
CA VAL A 44 -34.91 13.52 62.23
C VAL A 44 -34.55 12.07 61.92
N VAL A 45 -34.23 11.28 62.95
CA VAL A 45 -33.99 9.84 62.81
C VAL A 45 -35.33 9.11 62.86
N ILE A 46 -35.82 8.66 61.72
CA ILE A 46 -36.93 7.70 61.64
C ILE A 46 -36.32 6.30 61.85
N THR A 47 -36.44 5.76 63.06
CA THR A 47 -36.08 4.37 63.35
C THR A 47 -37.09 3.44 62.69
N LYS A 48 -36.74 2.90 61.53
CA LYS A 48 -37.46 1.78 60.91
C LYS A 48 -37.07 0.51 61.66
N THR A 49 -37.91 0.05 62.57
CA THR A 49 -37.75 -1.25 63.24
C THR A 49 -37.90 -2.36 62.20
N VAL A 50 -36.78 -2.94 61.77
CA VAL A 50 -36.78 -4.13 60.90
C VAL A 50 -36.80 -5.35 61.82
N VAL A 51 -37.93 -6.05 61.83
CA VAL A 51 -38.06 -7.36 62.48
C VAL A 51 -37.29 -8.38 61.62
N VAL A 52 -36.11 -8.80 62.08
CA VAL A 52 -35.32 -9.84 61.44
C VAL A 52 -35.95 -11.20 61.76
N THR A 53 -36.60 -11.80 60.77
CA THR A 53 -37.06 -13.19 60.81
C THR A 53 -35.93 -14.07 60.26
N THR A 54 -35.27 -14.85 61.11
CA THR A 54 -34.24 -15.81 60.71
C THR A 54 -34.90 -17.06 60.13
N GLY A 55 -35.07 -17.11 58.81
CA GLY A 55 -35.38 -18.33 58.08
C GLY A 55 -34.12 -19.19 57.93
N GLY A 56 -34.12 -20.38 58.50
CA GLY A 56 -33.06 -21.36 58.32
C GLY A 56 -33.20 -22.03 56.95
N GLU A 57 -32.43 -21.57 55.97
CA GLU A 57 -32.30 -22.25 54.68
C GLU A 57 -31.30 -23.41 54.82
N THR A 58 -31.76 -24.60 54.47
CA THR A 58 -30.92 -25.81 54.38
C THR A 58 -29.88 -25.61 53.28
N PRO A 59 -28.58 -25.88 53.51
CA PRO A 59 -27.56 -25.72 52.49
C PRO A 59 -27.89 -26.53 51.23
N GLY A 60 -28.00 -25.85 50.09
CA GLY A 60 -28.22 -26.49 48.80
C GLY A 60 -27.06 -27.41 48.41
N PRO A 61 -27.30 -28.48 47.62
CA PRO A 61 -26.27 -29.41 47.22
C PRO A 61 -25.17 -28.71 46.40
N ALA A 62 -23.91 -29.13 46.62
CA ALA A 62 -22.75 -28.58 45.95
C ALA A 62 -22.84 -28.78 44.42
N PRO A 63 -22.44 -27.79 43.59
CA PRO A 63 -22.43 -27.92 42.14
C PRO A 63 -21.54 -29.08 41.67
N ALA A 64 -22.00 -29.81 40.65
CA ALA A 64 -21.20 -30.87 40.03
C ALA A 64 -19.93 -30.28 39.35
N PRO A 65 -18.80 -31.02 39.35
CA PRO A 65 -17.58 -30.58 38.66
C PRO A 65 -17.82 -30.36 37.17
N ALA A 66 -17.25 -29.28 36.63
CA ALA A 66 -17.30 -29.00 35.19
C ALA A 66 -16.56 -30.10 34.38
N PRO A 67 -17.06 -30.47 33.19
CA PRO A 67 -16.37 -31.43 32.32
C PRO A 67 -14.96 -30.94 31.94
N ALA A 68 -14.01 -31.87 31.84
CA ALA A 68 -12.65 -31.58 31.38
C ALA A 68 -12.66 -31.06 29.93
N PRO A 69 -11.81 -30.08 29.58
CA PRO A 69 -11.70 -29.59 28.21
C PRO A 69 -11.32 -30.71 27.23
N ALA A 70 -11.96 -30.73 26.07
CA ALA A 70 -11.62 -31.67 25.00
C ALA A 70 -10.17 -31.43 24.51
N PRO A 71 -9.44 -32.48 24.09
CA PRO A 71 -8.11 -32.33 23.52
C PRO A 71 -8.12 -31.40 22.30
N ALA A 72 -7.09 -30.56 22.18
CA ALA A 72 -6.91 -29.70 21.00
C ALA A 72 -6.75 -30.55 19.73
N PRO A 73 -7.33 -30.14 18.58
CA PRO A 73 -7.10 -30.81 17.31
C PRO A 73 -5.61 -30.86 16.96
N ALA A 74 -5.17 -31.99 16.40
CA ALA A 74 -3.80 -32.13 15.91
C ALA A 74 -3.52 -31.08 14.82
N PRO A 75 -2.28 -30.55 14.74
CA PRO A 75 -1.90 -29.63 13.66
C PRO A 75 -2.14 -30.26 12.29
N ALA A 76 -2.74 -29.49 11.37
CA ALA A 76 -2.88 -29.92 9.98
C ALA A 76 -1.48 -30.18 9.37
N PRO A 77 -1.35 -31.15 8.45
CA PRO A 77 -0.11 -31.38 7.72
C PRO A 77 0.38 -30.10 7.04
N ALA A 78 1.68 -29.84 7.11
CA ALA A 78 2.28 -28.73 6.38
C ALA A 78 2.00 -28.87 4.87
N PRO A 79 1.69 -27.78 4.15
CA PRO A 79 1.53 -27.81 2.71
C PRO A 79 2.79 -28.38 2.04
N ALA A 80 2.61 -29.25 1.05
CA ALA A 80 3.72 -29.72 0.23
C ALA A 80 4.42 -28.50 -0.41
N PRO A 81 5.75 -28.53 -0.60
CA PRO A 81 6.47 -27.46 -1.28
C PRO A 81 5.84 -27.19 -2.65
N ALA A 82 5.44 -25.95 -2.89
CA ALA A 82 4.97 -25.54 -4.21
C ALA A 82 6.11 -25.75 -5.21
N VAL A 83 5.81 -26.44 -6.31
CA VAL A 83 6.75 -26.59 -7.42
C VAL A 83 7.08 -25.20 -7.93
N ALA A 84 8.35 -24.79 -7.84
CA ALA A 84 8.80 -23.53 -8.40
C ALA A 84 8.41 -23.49 -9.89
N PRO A 85 7.85 -22.37 -10.40
CA PRO A 85 7.67 -22.20 -11.84
C PRO A 85 9.00 -22.48 -12.52
N GLY A 86 8.99 -23.37 -13.51
CA GLY A 86 10.18 -23.60 -14.34
C GLY A 86 10.66 -22.27 -14.92
N PRO A 87 11.96 -22.15 -15.25
CA PRO A 87 12.45 -20.96 -15.94
C PRO A 87 11.55 -20.70 -17.15
N GLY A 88 10.90 -19.54 -17.16
CA GLY A 88 10.20 -19.05 -18.34
C GLY A 88 11.15 -19.06 -19.54
N PRO A 89 10.63 -19.17 -20.78
CA PRO A 89 11.50 -19.15 -21.96
C PRO A 89 12.45 -17.96 -21.85
N ALA A 90 13.75 -18.25 -21.93
CA ALA A 90 14.76 -17.21 -22.00
C ALA A 90 14.39 -16.28 -23.16
N PRO A 91 14.41 -14.95 -22.96
CA PRO A 91 14.04 -14.04 -24.01
C PRO A 91 14.97 -14.25 -25.20
N VAL A 92 14.39 -14.65 -26.31
CA VAL A 92 15.08 -14.71 -27.59
C VAL A 92 15.41 -13.28 -27.98
N ALA A 93 16.66 -12.88 -27.81
CA ALA A 93 17.17 -11.61 -28.32
C ALA A 93 17.10 -11.65 -29.85
N VAL A 94 16.00 -11.14 -30.40
CA VAL A 94 15.87 -10.92 -31.83
C VAL A 94 16.73 -9.70 -32.15
N ALA A 95 17.91 -9.93 -32.71
CA ALA A 95 18.76 -8.85 -33.23
C ALA A 95 18.07 -8.24 -34.46
N VAL A 96 17.19 -7.27 -34.22
CA VAL A 96 16.68 -6.37 -35.26
C VAL A 96 17.84 -5.50 -35.76
N SER A 97 18.04 -5.51 -37.06
CA SER A 97 19.04 -4.71 -37.76
C SER A 97 18.90 -3.22 -37.46
N GLY A 98 19.88 -2.64 -36.75
CA GLY A 98 20.27 -1.22 -36.79
C GLY A 98 19.42 -0.18 -36.05
N GLY A 99 18.29 -0.56 -35.45
CA GLY A 99 17.43 0.36 -34.68
C GLY A 99 17.63 0.25 -33.17
N GLU A 100 17.34 1.34 -32.46
CA GLU A 100 17.18 1.30 -31.00
C GLU A 100 16.01 0.38 -30.62
N SER A 101 16.22 -0.49 -29.64
CA SER A 101 15.23 -1.46 -29.19
C SER A 101 15.47 -1.85 -27.73
N HIS A 102 14.40 -1.91 -26.95
CA HIS A 102 14.46 -2.20 -25.52
C HIS A 102 13.48 -3.30 -25.14
N GLN A 103 13.95 -4.24 -24.33
CA GLN A 103 13.11 -5.32 -23.81
C GLN A 103 12.59 -4.99 -22.41
N VAL A 104 11.27 -5.07 -22.22
CA VAL A 104 10.63 -4.92 -20.91
C VAL A 104 9.99 -6.26 -20.55
N ASP A 105 10.60 -6.95 -19.61
CA ASP A 105 10.08 -8.20 -19.06
C ASP A 105 9.43 -7.95 -17.70
N LEU A 106 8.22 -8.44 -17.50
CA LEU A 106 7.44 -8.25 -16.29
C LEU A 106 7.09 -9.61 -15.70
N VAL A 107 7.48 -9.82 -14.45
CA VAL A 107 7.27 -11.07 -13.71
C VAL A 107 6.26 -10.81 -12.62
N ASN A 108 5.17 -11.59 -12.61
CA ASN A 108 4.16 -11.54 -11.56
C ASN A 108 4.23 -12.81 -10.70
N ARG A 109 4.60 -12.68 -9.42
CA ARG A 109 4.43 -13.75 -8.42
C ARG A 109 3.41 -13.39 -7.35
N CYS A 110 2.58 -12.38 -7.57
CA CYS A 110 1.60 -11.90 -6.61
C CYS A 110 0.36 -12.79 -6.51
N GLY A 111 0.20 -13.77 -7.40
CA GLY A 111 -0.96 -14.66 -7.46
C GLY A 111 -2.25 -13.97 -7.95
N SER A 112 -2.20 -12.68 -8.25
CA SER A 112 -3.32 -11.90 -8.78
C SER A 112 -2.85 -10.73 -9.65
N GLY A 113 -3.78 -10.16 -10.42
CA GLY A 113 -3.53 -9.04 -11.32
C GLY A 113 -2.62 -9.38 -12.52
N ASN A 114 -2.41 -8.40 -13.37
CA ASN A 114 -1.55 -8.49 -14.55
C ASN A 114 -0.49 -7.38 -14.48
N PRO A 115 0.80 -7.71 -14.57
CA PRO A 115 1.81 -6.68 -14.60
C PRO A 115 1.73 -5.97 -15.97
N VAL A 116 1.66 -4.65 -15.93
CA VAL A 116 1.57 -3.81 -17.12
C VAL A 116 2.51 -2.63 -17.00
N PHE A 117 2.84 -2.02 -18.15
CA PHE A 117 3.50 -0.74 -18.21
C PHE A 117 2.89 0.17 -19.27
N ILE A 118 3.17 1.46 -19.13
CA ILE A 118 3.03 2.47 -20.19
C ILE A 118 4.31 3.29 -20.27
N TYR A 119 4.43 4.10 -21.30
CA TYR A 119 5.49 5.09 -21.48
C TYR A 119 4.96 6.28 -22.28
N ARG A 120 5.74 7.36 -22.38
CA ARG A 120 5.30 8.63 -22.99
C ARG A 120 4.59 8.46 -24.34
N ASP A 121 5.15 7.64 -25.22
CA ASP A 121 4.67 7.51 -26.60
C ASP A 121 3.60 6.39 -26.75
N ASN A 122 3.29 5.65 -25.69
CA ASN A 122 2.18 4.69 -25.66
C ASN A 122 1.57 4.61 -24.25
N SER A 123 0.45 5.30 -24.07
CA SER A 123 -0.33 5.34 -22.82
C SER A 123 -1.31 4.18 -22.65
N LYS A 124 -1.33 3.19 -23.54
CA LYS A 124 -2.14 1.98 -23.38
C LYS A 124 -1.37 0.95 -22.56
N PRO A 125 -1.93 0.45 -21.44
CA PRO A 125 -1.28 -0.61 -20.67
C PRO A 125 -0.96 -1.82 -21.54
N GLN A 126 0.26 -2.32 -21.38
CA GLN A 126 0.75 -3.50 -22.09
C GLN A 126 1.62 -4.36 -21.17
N GLY A 127 1.63 -5.67 -21.42
CA GLY A 127 2.50 -6.62 -20.72
C GLY A 127 3.92 -6.63 -21.29
N SER A 128 4.68 -7.67 -20.95
CA SER A 128 6.06 -7.83 -21.43
C SER A 128 6.14 -7.81 -22.96
N THR A 129 7.09 -7.02 -23.48
CA THR A 129 7.32 -6.90 -24.91
C THR A 129 8.69 -6.30 -25.19
N THR A 130 9.16 -6.47 -26.42
CA THR A 130 10.22 -5.64 -26.99
C THR A 130 9.58 -4.41 -27.62
N VAL A 131 10.13 -3.22 -27.34
CA VAL A 131 9.72 -1.95 -27.94
C VAL A 131 10.82 -1.49 -28.89
N SER A 132 10.44 -1.20 -30.13
CA SER A 132 11.32 -0.57 -31.10
C SER A 132 11.33 0.93 -30.87
N GLY A 133 12.51 1.50 -30.61
CA GLY A 133 12.71 2.90 -30.26
C GLY A 133 12.84 3.14 -28.76
N PRO A 134 13.11 4.40 -28.36
CA PRO A 134 13.32 4.79 -26.98
C PRO A 134 12.05 4.66 -26.13
N LEU A 135 12.23 4.34 -24.86
CA LEU A 135 11.19 4.34 -23.84
C LEU A 135 11.41 5.52 -22.90
N TYR A 136 10.77 6.65 -23.20
CA TYR A 136 10.81 7.84 -22.34
C TYR A 136 9.77 7.75 -21.22
N GLY A 137 10.22 7.84 -19.96
CA GLY A 137 9.31 7.97 -18.80
C GLY A 137 8.27 6.85 -18.70
N GLY A 138 8.73 5.61 -18.67
CA GLY A 138 7.90 4.44 -18.44
C GLY A 138 7.53 4.24 -16.98
N VAL A 139 6.37 3.66 -16.73
CA VAL A 139 5.90 3.25 -15.39
C VAL A 139 5.27 1.88 -15.47
N ALA A 140 5.65 0.98 -14.56
CA ALA A 140 5.13 -0.39 -14.45
C ALA A 140 4.44 -0.63 -13.10
N TRP A 141 3.32 -1.36 -13.11
CA TRP A 141 2.52 -1.70 -11.94
C TRP A 141 1.72 -3.00 -12.17
N ILE A 142 1.02 -3.49 -11.14
CA ILE A 142 0.03 -4.58 -11.29
C ILE A 142 -1.37 -3.99 -11.51
N ASP A 143 -1.94 -4.22 -12.68
CA ASP A 143 -3.35 -3.94 -12.97
C ASP A 143 -4.25 -5.05 -12.42
N GLY A 144 -5.38 -4.69 -11.80
CA GLY A 144 -6.32 -5.66 -11.22
C GLY A 144 -5.76 -6.49 -10.06
N PHE A 145 -4.81 -5.94 -9.28
CA PHE A 145 -4.27 -6.61 -8.08
C PHE A 145 -5.37 -6.90 -7.05
N GLN A 146 -5.40 -8.11 -6.48
CA GLN A 146 -6.32 -8.43 -5.39
C GLN A 146 -5.79 -7.85 -4.07
N GLY A 147 -6.55 -6.94 -3.47
CA GLY A 147 -6.21 -6.32 -2.18
C GLY A 147 -5.88 -4.84 -2.25
N ALA A 148 -5.78 -4.26 -3.45
CA ALA A 148 -5.70 -2.81 -3.64
C ALA A 148 -6.35 -2.39 -4.96
N ASN A 149 -6.80 -1.13 -5.03
CA ASN A 149 -7.33 -0.55 -6.25
C ASN A 149 -6.21 0.14 -7.05
N CYS A 150 -5.32 -0.65 -7.64
CA CYS A 150 -4.27 -0.12 -8.50
C CYS A 150 -4.89 0.44 -9.78
N GLN A 151 -4.83 1.76 -9.91
CA GLN A 151 -5.36 2.48 -11.06
C GLN A 151 -4.28 2.68 -12.13
N MET A 152 -4.65 3.38 -13.21
CA MET A 152 -3.74 3.72 -14.31
C MET A 152 -2.43 4.32 -13.79
N SER A 153 -1.31 3.93 -14.41
CA SER A 153 0.04 4.33 -13.98
C SER A 153 0.39 3.94 -12.54
N GLY A 154 -0.33 3.00 -11.94
CA GLY A 154 -0.11 2.53 -10.58
C GLY A 154 -0.56 3.50 -9.48
N VAL A 155 -1.49 4.41 -9.77
CA VAL A 155 -2.13 5.24 -8.73
C VAL A 155 -2.74 4.31 -7.66
N ASN A 156 -2.53 4.66 -6.38
CA ASN A 156 -2.83 3.85 -5.17
C ASN A 156 -1.89 2.66 -4.93
N CYS A 157 -0.88 2.44 -5.75
CA CYS A 157 0.04 1.30 -5.65
C CYS A 157 1.50 1.72 -5.88
N GLY A 158 2.43 0.79 -5.62
CA GLY A 158 3.85 1.02 -5.83
C GLY A 158 4.17 0.81 -7.30
N THR A 159 5.08 1.63 -7.82
CA THR A 159 5.49 1.54 -9.23
C THR A 159 6.99 1.39 -9.37
N VAL A 160 7.37 0.86 -10.53
CA VAL A 160 8.75 0.95 -11.04
C VAL A 160 8.72 1.91 -12.22
N GLU A 161 9.41 3.03 -12.09
CA GLU A 161 9.58 4.03 -13.15
C GLU A 161 10.90 3.78 -13.87
N PHE A 162 10.93 4.01 -15.17
CA PHE A 162 12.14 3.77 -15.97
C PHE A 162 12.22 4.68 -17.19
N THR A 163 13.43 4.84 -17.72
CA THR A 163 13.72 5.42 -19.02
C THR A 163 14.78 4.55 -19.68
N LEU A 164 14.51 4.04 -20.88
CA LEU A 164 15.47 3.24 -21.65
C LEU A 164 15.74 3.94 -22.97
N ILE A 165 16.98 4.40 -23.12
CA ILE A 165 17.42 5.20 -24.27
C ILE A 165 18.86 4.81 -24.61
N ASN A 166 19.14 4.61 -25.89
CA ASN A 166 20.51 4.44 -26.37
C ASN A 166 21.32 5.74 -26.19
N PRO A 167 22.51 5.70 -25.56
CA PRO A 167 23.31 6.89 -25.40
C PRO A 167 23.61 7.59 -26.73
N GLY A 168 23.41 8.90 -26.75
CA GLY A 168 23.72 9.76 -27.89
C GLY A 168 22.70 9.72 -29.03
N THR A 169 21.60 8.96 -28.94
CA THR A 169 20.55 8.97 -29.99
C THR A 169 19.60 10.16 -29.89
N ASP A 170 19.52 10.82 -28.73
CA ASP A 170 18.63 11.97 -28.49
C ASP A 170 19.37 13.31 -28.36
N GLY A 171 20.68 13.33 -28.62
CA GLY A 171 21.51 14.54 -28.54
C GLY A 171 21.73 15.07 -27.12
N ALA A 172 21.28 14.35 -26.09
CA ALA A 172 21.50 14.68 -24.69
C ALA A 172 22.47 13.67 -24.05
N ASN A 173 22.98 13.99 -22.85
CA ASN A 173 23.67 13.03 -21.98
C ASN A 173 22.67 12.04 -21.36
N SER A 174 21.78 11.50 -22.18
CA SER A 174 20.74 10.59 -21.75
C SER A 174 21.33 9.24 -21.44
N GLN A 175 20.83 8.68 -20.35
CA GLN A 175 21.24 7.40 -19.83
C GLN A 175 19.97 6.65 -19.44
N ASN A 176 20.08 5.32 -19.42
CA ASN A 176 19.03 4.49 -18.90
C ASN A 176 18.89 4.75 -17.40
N SER A 177 17.66 4.86 -16.91
CA SER A 177 17.35 5.03 -15.50
C SER A 177 16.18 4.12 -15.10
N ILE A 178 16.20 3.64 -13.86
CA ILE A 178 15.10 2.85 -13.28
C ILE A 178 15.08 3.06 -11.76
N ASN A 179 13.89 3.19 -11.18
CA ASN A 179 13.70 3.37 -9.74
C ASN A 179 12.34 2.83 -9.28
N TYR A 180 12.22 2.60 -7.98
CA TYR A 180 10.92 2.47 -7.34
C TYR A 180 10.31 3.86 -7.10
N SER A 181 8.99 3.96 -7.15
CA SER A 181 8.26 5.19 -6.80
C SER A 181 7.15 4.91 -5.80
N LEU A 182 7.19 5.67 -4.71
CA LEU A 182 6.23 5.67 -3.60
C LEU A 182 5.90 7.14 -3.23
N GLN A 183 5.88 8.00 -4.26
CA GLN A 183 5.59 9.43 -4.15
C GLN A 183 4.10 9.71 -4.00
N SER A 184 3.77 10.65 -3.10
CA SER A 184 2.40 11.09 -2.82
C SER A 184 1.76 11.87 -3.97
N MET A 185 2.55 12.51 -4.85
CA MET A 185 2.01 13.28 -5.99
C MET A 185 1.33 12.41 -7.06
N GLY A 186 1.57 11.09 -7.06
CA GLY A 186 0.83 10.09 -7.85
C GLY A 186 -0.02 9.15 -6.99
N ASN A 187 -0.14 9.43 -5.69
CA ASN A 187 -0.64 8.49 -4.68
C ASN A 187 0.01 7.10 -4.76
N HIS A 188 1.31 7.05 -5.08
CA HIS A 188 2.05 5.80 -5.10
C HIS A 188 2.40 5.40 -3.68
N GLN A 189 2.06 4.16 -3.33
CA GLN A 189 2.19 3.64 -1.97
C GLN A 189 2.52 2.15 -2.00
N PHE A 190 3.21 1.67 -0.98
CA PHE A 190 3.64 0.28 -0.98
C PHE A 190 2.44 -0.64 -0.82
N VAL A 191 2.22 -1.51 -1.79
CA VAL A 191 1.11 -2.49 -1.81
C VAL A 191 1.64 -3.92 -1.97
N TYR A 192 2.69 -4.10 -2.77
CA TYR A 192 3.35 -5.37 -3.02
C TYR A 192 4.87 -5.17 -3.10
N PRO A 193 5.67 -6.21 -2.83
CA PRO A 193 7.09 -6.15 -3.06
C PRO A 193 7.42 -5.94 -4.54
N MET A 194 8.49 -5.19 -4.81
CA MET A 194 8.98 -4.93 -6.16
C MET A 194 10.49 -5.15 -6.20
N ASN A 195 10.98 -5.69 -7.31
CA ASN A 195 12.40 -5.76 -7.63
C ASN A 195 12.63 -5.50 -9.11
N PHE A 196 13.84 -5.07 -9.48
CA PHE A 196 14.23 -4.94 -10.88
C PHE A 196 15.71 -5.25 -11.10
N HIS A 197 16.04 -5.60 -12.33
CA HIS A 197 17.41 -5.57 -12.83
C HIS A 197 17.43 -5.20 -14.31
N TYR A 198 18.54 -4.60 -14.75
CA TYR A 198 18.80 -4.39 -16.16
C TYR A 198 19.21 -5.69 -16.86
N THR A 199 18.90 -5.76 -18.15
CA THR A 199 19.35 -6.77 -19.09
C THR A 199 19.89 -6.10 -20.36
N GLY A 200 20.33 -6.88 -21.35
CA GLY A 200 20.84 -6.35 -22.62
C GLY A 200 22.13 -5.53 -22.44
N GLY A 201 22.13 -4.28 -22.91
CA GLY A 201 23.28 -3.37 -22.79
C GLY A 201 23.67 -2.94 -21.37
N CYS A 202 22.88 -3.34 -20.37
CA CYS A 202 23.07 -3.01 -18.96
C CYS A 202 22.88 -4.27 -18.10
N SER A 203 23.50 -4.30 -16.91
CA SER A 203 23.44 -5.49 -16.02
C SER A 203 23.26 -5.16 -14.53
N ASN A 204 23.21 -3.88 -14.17
CA ASN A 204 23.06 -3.46 -12.78
C ASN A 204 21.66 -3.84 -12.25
N GLY A 205 21.57 -4.19 -10.96
CA GLY A 205 20.32 -4.46 -10.27
C GLY A 205 19.84 -3.28 -9.44
N ALA A 206 18.64 -3.40 -8.88
CA ALA A 206 18.20 -2.53 -7.79
C ALA A 206 19.21 -2.58 -6.62
N PRO A 207 19.35 -1.48 -5.84
CA PRO A 207 20.22 -1.46 -4.65
C PRO A 207 19.75 -2.42 -3.55
N GLY A 208 18.52 -2.94 -3.70
CA GLY A 208 17.90 -3.98 -2.92
C GLY A 208 16.44 -4.12 -3.33
N GLN A 209 15.80 -5.19 -2.91
CA GLN A 209 14.36 -5.37 -3.13
C GLN A 209 13.57 -4.35 -2.32
N CYS A 210 12.55 -3.78 -2.95
CA CYS A 210 11.51 -3.05 -2.27
C CYS A 210 10.57 -4.03 -1.56
N SER A 211 10.74 -4.24 -0.25
CA SER A 211 10.00 -5.25 0.51
C SER A 211 8.93 -4.65 1.44
N SER A 212 8.98 -3.36 1.72
CA SER A 212 7.96 -2.64 2.49
C SER A 212 8.02 -1.12 2.24
N ALA A 213 7.03 -0.37 2.75
CA ALA A 213 7.06 1.10 2.76
C ALA A 213 8.23 1.70 3.55
N SER A 214 8.89 0.93 4.42
CA SER A 214 10.07 1.38 5.17
C SER A 214 11.37 0.78 4.63
N ASN A 215 11.28 -0.24 3.77
CA ASN A 215 12.41 -0.94 3.18
C ASN A 215 12.26 -1.00 1.66
N CYS A 216 12.49 0.14 1.02
CA CYS A 216 12.52 0.28 -0.44
C CYS A 216 13.74 1.15 -0.81
N PRO A 217 14.94 0.54 -0.88
CA PRO A 217 16.17 1.29 -1.07
C PRO A 217 16.20 1.98 -2.44
N GLY A 218 16.61 3.25 -2.46
CA GLY A 218 16.68 4.07 -3.67
C GLY A 218 15.33 4.56 -4.22
N ALA A 219 14.21 4.22 -3.56
CA ALA A 219 12.89 4.67 -3.97
C ALA A 219 12.70 6.18 -3.76
N PHE A 220 11.85 6.78 -4.57
CA PHE A 220 11.36 8.15 -4.34
C PHE A 220 10.13 8.12 -3.43
N TRP A 221 10.02 9.09 -2.52
CA TRP A 221 9.00 9.10 -1.46
C TRP A 221 8.34 10.46 -1.25
N GLY A 222 7.12 10.46 -0.72
CA GLY A 222 6.48 11.68 -0.26
C GLY A 222 6.30 12.69 -1.40
N THR A 223 6.58 13.96 -1.15
CA THR A 223 6.41 15.04 -2.13
C THR A 223 7.71 15.55 -2.72
N ASP A 224 8.87 15.04 -2.28
CA ASP A 224 10.17 15.51 -2.75
C ASP A 224 10.63 14.69 -3.96
N PRO A 225 10.68 15.27 -5.17
CA PRO A 225 11.10 14.56 -6.37
C PRO A 225 12.61 14.30 -6.43
N ALA A 226 13.42 14.75 -5.45
CA ALA A 226 14.87 14.59 -5.44
C ALA A 226 15.38 13.60 -4.38
N ASN A 227 14.50 12.96 -3.62
CA ASN A 227 14.90 12.11 -2.49
C ASN A 227 15.18 10.64 -2.83
N GLY A 228 14.97 10.24 -4.08
CA GLY A 228 15.29 8.91 -4.59
C GLY A 228 16.65 8.87 -5.28
N THR A 229 17.18 7.66 -5.45
CA THR A 229 18.44 7.42 -6.14
C THR A 229 18.20 6.45 -7.29
N PRO A 230 17.96 6.94 -8.51
CA PRO A 230 17.70 6.07 -9.64
C PRO A 230 18.95 5.25 -9.99
N VAL A 231 18.75 4.00 -10.36
CA VAL A 231 19.83 3.14 -10.86
C VAL A 231 20.05 3.47 -12.33
N ASN A 232 21.21 4.06 -12.58
CA ASN A 232 21.58 4.54 -13.90
C ASN A 232 22.51 3.56 -14.61
N CYS A 233 22.41 3.52 -15.94
CA CYS A 233 23.34 2.77 -16.77
C CYS A 233 23.47 3.40 -18.17
N VAL A 234 24.69 3.43 -18.70
CA VAL A 234 24.97 3.84 -20.09
C VAL A 234 25.22 2.58 -20.90
N GLY A 235 24.30 2.25 -21.80
CA GLY A 235 24.37 1.05 -22.63
C GLY A 235 23.32 1.07 -23.73
N ASN A 236 23.67 0.56 -24.91
CA ASN A 236 22.75 0.43 -26.03
C ASN A 236 21.84 -0.78 -25.82
N ASN A 237 20.57 -0.64 -26.19
CA ASN A 237 19.55 -1.67 -26.17
C ASN A 237 19.46 -2.32 -24.78
N ALA A 238 19.48 -1.48 -23.74
CA ALA A 238 19.24 -1.91 -22.37
C ALA A 238 17.83 -2.50 -22.28
N GLY A 239 17.70 -3.66 -21.67
CA GLY A 239 16.41 -4.20 -21.25
C GLY A 239 16.25 -4.08 -19.75
N ILE A 240 15.06 -4.40 -19.27
CA ILE A 240 14.75 -4.48 -17.84
C ILE A 240 13.90 -5.71 -17.59
N THR A 241 14.11 -6.34 -16.45
CA THR A 241 13.15 -7.28 -15.86
C THR A 241 12.66 -6.70 -14.55
N ILE A 242 11.34 -6.50 -14.46
CA ILE A 242 10.67 -6.03 -13.26
C ILE A 242 9.89 -7.21 -12.65
N THR A 243 10.12 -7.45 -11.38
CA THR A 243 9.46 -8.51 -10.60
C THR A 243 8.53 -7.88 -9.58
N PHE A 244 7.27 -8.31 -9.59
CA PHE A 244 6.28 -7.99 -8.59
C PHE A 244 5.96 -9.24 -7.79
N CYS A 245 6.19 -9.18 -6.48
CA CYS A 245 6.19 -10.33 -5.58
C CYS A 245 7.15 -11.48 -6.04
#